data_AF-A0A3N9X370-F1
#
_entry.id   AF-A0A3N9X370-F1
#
_cell.length_a   1.000
_cell.length_b   1.000
_cell.length_c   1.000
_cell.angle_alpha   90.00
_cell.angle_beta   90.00
_cell.angle_gamma   90.00
#
_symmetry.space_group_name_H-M   'P 1'
#
loop_
_entity.id
_entity.type
_entity.pdbx_description
1 polymer ?
#
loop_
_entity_poly.entity_id
_entity_poly.type
_entity_poly.pdbx_seq_one_letter_code
_entity_poly.pdbx_strand_id
1 'polypeptide(L)'
;MPLNRTLGSITVTALTDGEGAFFQPRAEVFPQATAAHWAEADRRDPGSVTADGQWWLQFRSFAIRVGDGPVTLVDAGIGPADSLAASWAPVPGRMPAELAAAGIDPADVETVVLTHLHSDHIGWAVTGTAGRPYFPNASYLVQRTELDAAGTLNPGLPAGLIAPLRAAGQLRVVDGETALTPAVRLLPT
;
A
#
# COMPACT_ATOMS: atom_id res chain seq x y z
N MET A 1 -10.76 10.08 13.29
CA MET A 1 -9.54 10.85 13.00
C MET A 1 -8.43 9.85 12.72
N PRO A 2 -7.67 10.01 11.63
CA PRO A 2 -6.62 9.06 11.28
C PRO A 2 -5.49 9.08 12.32
N LEU A 3 -4.80 7.95 12.46
CA LEU A 3 -3.71 7.81 13.41
C LEU A 3 -2.48 8.55 12.87
N ASN A 4 -2.02 9.56 13.62
CA ASN A 4 -0.87 10.38 13.26
C ASN A 4 0.28 10.15 14.23
N ARG A 5 1.50 10.19 13.71
CA ARG A 5 2.74 10.22 14.51
C ARG A 5 3.71 11.24 13.93
N THR A 6 4.23 12.12 14.78
CA THR A 6 5.23 13.12 14.39
C THR A 6 6.61 12.74 14.91
N LEU A 7 7.62 12.82 14.05
CA LEU A 7 9.03 12.52 14.31
C LEU A 7 9.86 13.70 13.79
N GLY A 8 10.23 14.64 14.68
CA GLY A 8 10.85 15.89 14.25
C GLY A 8 9.91 16.68 13.33
N SER A 9 10.36 16.99 12.12
CA SER A 9 9.55 17.65 11.08
C SER A 9 8.68 16.68 10.26
N ILE A 10 8.79 15.37 10.47
CA ILE A 10 8.07 14.36 9.70
C ILE A 10 6.74 14.05 10.39
N THR A 11 5.63 14.16 9.69
CA THR A 11 4.34 13.61 10.10
C THR A 11 4.02 12.38 9.27
N VAL A 12 3.70 11.28 9.93
CA VAL A 12 3.24 10.03 9.33
C VAL A 12 1.78 9.81 9.72
N THR A 13 0.93 9.65 8.72
CA THR A 13 -0.50 9.39 8.86
C THR A 13 -0.77 7.98 8.34
N ALA A 14 -1.30 7.10 9.20
CA ALA A 14 -1.75 5.79 8.78
C ALA A 14 -3.14 5.89 8.14
N LEU A 15 -3.28 5.30 6.95
CA LEU A 15 -4.51 5.23 6.18
C LEU A 15 -4.92 3.76 6.09
N THR A 16 -6.11 3.41 6.60
CA THR A 16 -6.55 2.00 6.63
C THR A 16 -7.48 1.78 5.44
N ASP A 17 -6.92 1.29 4.34
CA ASP A 17 -7.67 1.08 3.10
C ASP A 17 -8.72 -0.02 3.23
N GLY A 18 -8.45 -1.02 4.08
CA GLY A 18 -9.42 -2.05 4.44
C GLY A 18 -8.91 -2.90 5.59
N GLU A 19 -9.83 -3.65 6.20
CA GLU A 19 -9.48 -4.68 7.17
C GLU A 19 -10.51 -5.81 7.14
N GLY A 20 -10.09 -7.00 7.54
CA GLY A 20 -10.98 -8.16 7.56
C GLY A 20 -10.26 -9.47 7.84
N ALA A 21 -11.06 -10.52 8.05
CA ALA A 21 -10.55 -11.87 8.19
C ALA A 21 -9.92 -12.32 6.86
N PHE A 22 -8.70 -12.85 6.93
CA PHE A 22 -8.07 -13.47 5.78
C PHE A 22 -8.77 -14.78 5.44
N PHE A 23 -8.83 -15.09 4.14
CA PHE A 23 -9.55 -16.27 3.66
C PHE A 23 -8.89 -17.60 4.08
N GLN A 24 -7.60 -17.57 4.47
CA GLN A 24 -6.85 -18.73 4.96
C GLN A 24 -6.50 -18.61 6.45
N PRO A 25 -6.57 -19.72 7.21
CA PRO A 25 -6.05 -19.75 8.57
C PRO A 25 -4.53 -19.48 8.60
N ARG A 26 -4.06 -18.67 9.55
CA ARG A 26 -2.62 -18.38 9.73
C ARG A 26 -1.76 -19.63 9.94
N ALA A 27 -2.32 -20.69 10.54
CA ALA A 27 -1.62 -21.95 10.73
C ALA A 27 -1.37 -22.72 9.42
N GLU A 28 -2.21 -22.52 8.40
CA GLU A 28 -2.01 -23.11 7.08
C GLU A 28 -0.99 -22.32 6.26
N VAL A 29 -1.01 -20.99 6.38
CA VAL A 29 -0.07 -20.09 5.69
C VAL A 29 1.34 -20.21 6.28
N PHE A 30 1.45 -20.39 7.59
CA PHE A 30 2.72 -20.55 8.31
C PHE A 30 2.79 -21.93 9.00
N PRO A 31 2.91 -23.03 8.24
CA PRO A 31 2.82 -24.39 8.79
C PRO A 31 3.98 -24.77 9.72
N GLN A 32 5.05 -24.00 9.71
CA GLN A 32 6.23 -24.18 10.58
C GLN A 32 6.14 -23.38 11.89
N ALA A 33 5.12 -22.53 12.06
CA ALA A 33 4.98 -21.73 13.27
C ALA A 33 4.54 -22.59 14.47
N THR A 34 5.24 -22.43 15.59
CA THR A 34 4.94 -23.15 16.84
C THR A 34 3.93 -22.37 17.68
N ALA A 35 3.36 -23.02 18.70
CA ALA A 35 2.50 -22.33 19.68
C ALA A 35 3.20 -21.14 20.36
N ALA A 36 4.52 -21.22 20.58
CA ALA A 36 5.30 -20.12 21.15
C ALA A 36 5.43 -18.94 20.16
N HIS A 37 5.55 -19.21 18.86
CA HIS A 37 5.54 -18.16 17.84
C HIS A 37 4.19 -17.44 17.80
N TRP A 38 3.08 -18.19 17.86
CA TRP A 38 1.74 -17.60 17.87
C TRP A 38 1.47 -16.77 19.13
N ALA A 39 1.82 -17.28 20.31
CA ALA A 39 1.69 -16.54 21.55
C ALA A 39 2.48 -15.21 21.52
N GLU A 40 3.69 -15.22 20.94
CA GLU A 40 4.48 -14.00 20.81
C GLU A 40 3.93 -13.03 19.75
N ALA A 41 3.40 -13.54 18.63
CA ALA A 41 2.73 -12.73 17.62
C ALA A 41 1.49 -12.03 18.21
N ASP A 42 0.63 -12.80 18.90
CA ASP A 42 -0.59 -12.29 19.55
C ASP A 42 -0.29 -11.25 20.63
N ARG A 43 0.84 -11.41 21.34
CA ARG A 43 1.30 -10.43 22.32
C ARG A 43 1.78 -9.12 21.67
N ARG A 44 2.42 -9.19 20.50
CA ARG A 44 2.96 -8.02 19.79
C ARG A 44 1.89 -7.27 19.01
N ASP A 45 0.96 -8.00 18.41
CA ASP A 45 -0.11 -7.46 17.60
C ASP A 45 -1.44 -8.17 17.92
N PRO A 46 -2.06 -7.84 19.07
CA PRO A 46 -3.31 -8.47 19.49
C PRO A 46 -4.48 -8.14 18.56
N GLY A 47 -4.34 -7.15 17.66
CA GLY A 47 -5.34 -6.82 16.65
C GLY A 47 -5.27 -7.69 15.39
N SER A 48 -4.22 -8.51 15.24
CA SER A 48 -4.04 -9.40 14.08
C SER A 48 -4.81 -10.71 14.18
N VAL A 49 -5.55 -10.93 15.26
CA VAL A 49 -6.34 -12.14 15.48
C VAL A 49 -7.68 -11.80 16.13
N THR A 50 -8.76 -12.39 15.63
CA THR A 50 -10.08 -12.24 16.25
C THR A 50 -10.20 -13.09 17.52
N ALA A 51 -11.24 -12.84 18.32
CA ALA A 51 -11.46 -13.60 19.56
C ALA A 51 -11.65 -15.11 19.33
N ASP A 52 -12.14 -15.50 18.14
CA ASP A 52 -12.31 -16.88 17.67
C ASP A 52 -11.10 -17.41 16.89
N GLY A 53 -9.99 -16.66 16.82
CA GLY A 53 -8.71 -17.13 16.28
C GLY A 53 -8.52 -16.94 14.77
N GLN A 54 -9.41 -16.22 14.09
CA GLN A 54 -9.24 -15.91 12.66
C GLN A 54 -8.10 -14.90 12.48
N TRP A 55 -7.32 -15.09 11.42
CA TRP A 55 -6.27 -14.15 11.07
C TRP A 55 -6.88 -12.88 10.50
N TRP A 56 -6.65 -11.74 11.17
CA TRP A 56 -7.19 -10.45 10.79
C TRP A 56 -6.11 -9.62 10.10
N LEU A 57 -6.38 -9.19 8.87
CA LEU A 57 -5.48 -8.32 8.11
C LEU A 57 -5.97 -6.89 8.13
N GLN A 58 -5.00 -5.97 8.18
CA GLN A 58 -5.21 -4.53 8.06
C GLN A 58 -4.36 -4.02 6.91
N PHE A 59 -5.01 -3.66 5.81
CA PHE A 59 -4.38 -3.14 4.62
C PHE A 59 -4.13 -1.65 4.82
N ARG A 60 -2.87 -1.28 5.00
CA ARG A 60 -2.48 0.09 5.34
C ARG A 60 -1.59 0.71 4.27
N SER A 61 -1.88 1.96 3.99
CA SER A 61 -0.93 2.89 3.39
C SER A 61 -0.48 3.91 4.43
N PHE A 62 0.62 4.60 4.14
CA PHE A 62 1.13 5.66 5.00
C PHE A 62 1.36 6.93 4.20
N ALA A 63 0.69 8.01 4.57
CA ALA A 63 1.04 9.34 4.07
C ALA A 63 2.15 9.94 4.95
N ILE A 64 3.20 10.42 4.30
CA ILE A 64 4.36 11.04 4.94
C ILE A 64 4.46 12.46 4.44
N ARG A 65 4.57 13.41 5.37
CA ARG A 65 4.80 14.83 5.08
C ARG A 65 5.99 15.33 5.89
N VAL A 66 6.91 16.04 5.24
CA VAL A 66 8.06 16.69 5.91
C VAL A 66 7.80 18.19 5.96
N GLY A 67 7.60 18.75 7.15
CA GLY A 67 7.16 20.14 7.34
C GLY A 67 5.83 20.40 6.63
N ASP A 68 5.75 21.50 5.89
CA ASP A 68 4.62 21.85 5.02
C ASP A 68 4.84 21.40 3.56
N GLY A 69 5.77 20.46 3.35
CA GLY A 69 6.09 19.93 2.04
C GLY A 69 4.99 19.06 1.43
N PRO A 70 5.25 18.51 0.24
CA PRO A 70 4.31 17.62 -0.46
C PRO A 70 4.07 16.32 0.30
N VAL A 71 2.99 15.62 -0.06
CA VAL A 71 2.69 14.29 0.49
C VAL A 71 3.41 13.22 -0.31
N THR A 72 4.15 12.35 0.38
CA THR A 72 4.58 11.05 -0.12
C THR A 72 3.66 9.98 0.44
N LEU A 73 2.98 9.22 -0.43
CA LEU A 73 2.20 8.07 -0.04
C LEU A 73 3.07 6.80 -0.15
N VAL A 74 3.03 5.93 0.85
CA VAL A 74 3.59 4.58 0.80
C VAL A 74 2.44 3.61 0.59
N ASP A 75 2.48 2.92 -0.56
CA ASP A 75 1.45 2.06 -1.12
C ASP A 75 0.10 2.73 -1.40
N ALA A 76 -0.67 2.15 -2.32
CA ALA A 76 -1.97 2.61 -2.79
C ALA A 76 -3.09 1.59 -2.52
N GLY A 77 -2.95 0.71 -1.52
CA GLY A 77 -4.05 -0.12 -1.02
C GLY A 77 -4.66 -1.14 -2.00
N ILE A 78 -5.76 -1.75 -1.55
CA ILE A 78 -6.59 -2.79 -2.19
C ILE A 78 -7.17 -2.32 -3.52
N GLY A 79 -7.58 -1.05 -3.59
CA GLY A 79 -8.26 -0.50 -4.76
C GLY A 79 -9.78 -0.57 -4.69
N PRO A 80 -10.48 -0.10 -5.73
CA PRO A 80 -11.95 -0.14 -5.81
C PRO A 80 -12.50 -1.57 -5.86
N ALA A 81 -13.83 -1.70 -5.85
CA ALA A 81 -14.52 -3.00 -5.82
C ALA A 81 -14.25 -3.90 -7.03
N ASP A 82 -13.76 -3.33 -8.14
CA ASP A 82 -13.36 -4.02 -9.38
C ASP A 82 -11.83 -4.13 -9.53
N SER A 83 -11.07 -3.86 -8.46
CA SER A 83 -9.61 -3.99 -8.44
C SER A 83 -9.12 -5.43 -8.63
N LEU A 84 -7.83 -5.59 -8.95
CA LEU A 84 -7.19 -6.90 -9.04
C LEU A 84 -7.20 -7.67 -7.71
N ALA A 85 -7.32 -6.99 -6.57
CA ALA A 85 -7.40 -7.60 -5.25
C ALA A 85 -8.82 -8.09 -4.90
N ALA A 86 -9.85 -7.70 -5.67
CA ALA A 86 -11.25 -8.02 -5.36
C ALA A 86 -11.57 -9.52 -5.29
N SER A 87 -10.73 -10.38 -5.87
CA SER A 87 -10.91 -11.83 -5.82
C SER A 87 -10.56 -12.46 -4.48
N TRP A 88 -9.80 -11.76 -3.61
CA TRP A 88 -9.29 -12.33 -2.36
C TRP A 88 -9.32 -11.37 -1.17
N ALA A 89 -9.32 -10.06 -1.40
CA ALA A 89 -9.41 -9.08 -0.34
C ALA A 89 -10.79 -9.18 0.36
N PRO A 90 -10.85 -9.04 1.69
CA PRO A 90 -12.09 -9.22 2.45
C PRO A 90 -13.13 -8.12 2.17
N VAL A 91 -12.67 -6.94 1.75
CA VAL A 91 -13.48 -5.76 1.45
C VAL A 91 -12.85 -4.95 0.32
N PRO A 92 -13.64 -4.15 -0.42
CA PRO A 92 -13.10 -3.10 -1.27
C PRO A 92 -12.33 -2.06 -0.47
N GLY A 93 -11.32 -1.46 -1.10
CA GLY A 93 -10.54 -0.37 -0.53
C GLY A 93 -11.38 0.89 -0.25
N ARG A 94 -10.88 1.72 0.66
CA ARG A 94 -11.53 2.95 1.15
C ARG A 94 -10.61 4.17 1.11
N MET A 95 -9.49 4.11 0.38
CA MET A 95 -8.49 5.16 0.25
C MET A 95 -9.08 6.56 0.03
N PRO A 96 -10.09 6.77 -0.84
CA PRO A 96 -10.68 8.10 -1.01
C PRO A 96 -11.25 8.67 0.30
N ALA A 97 -11.90 7.83 1.11
CA ALA A 97 -12.47 8.23 2.39
C ALA A 97 -11.37 8.46 3.45
N GLU A 98 -10.32 7.63 3.44
CA GLU A 98 -9.18 7.78 4.36
C GLU A 98 -8.38 9.06 4.08
N LEU A 99 -8.10 9.36 2.82
CA LEU A 99 -7.45 10.61 2.40
C LEU A 99 -8.28 11.84 2.79
N ALA A 100 -9.59 11.82 2.53
CA ALA A 100 -10.49 12.89 2.92
C ALA A 100 -10.52 13.09 4.45
N ALA A 101 -10.56 12.01 5.23
CA ALA A 101 -10.51 12.06 6.69
C ALA A 101 -9.17 12.57 7.23
N ALA A 102 -8.09 12.43 6.46
CA ALA A 102 -6.77 12.99 6.73
C ALA A 102 -6.57 14.42 6.22
N GLY A 103 -7.54 14.98 5.48
CA GLY A 103 -7.41 16.29 4.84
C GLY A 103 -6.36 16.31 3.74
N ILE A 104 -6.17 15.19 3.03
CA ILE A 104 -5.24 15.06 1.92
C ILE A 104 -6.03 15.02 0.61
N ASP A 105 -5.80 15.99 -0.26
CA ASP A 105 -6.29 15.91 -1.64
C ASP A 105 -5.40 14.93 -2.43
N PRO A 106 -5.96 13.98 -3.21
CA PRO A 106 -5.17 13.15 -4.11
C PRO A 106 -4.23 13.95 -5.04
N ALA A 107 -4.58 15.18 -5.39
CA ALA A 107 -3.74 16.07 -6.19
C ALA A 107 -2.51 16.62 -5.43
N ASP A 108 -2.50 16.60 -4.09
CA ASP A 108 -1.37 17.03 -3.25
C ASP A 108 -0.31 15.92 -3.06
N VAL A 109 -0.61 14.71 -3.53
CA VAL A 109 0.33 13.59 -3.51
C VAL A 109 1.31 13.75 -4.66
N GLU A 110 2.57 14.04 -4.33
CA GLU A 110 3.65 14.20 -5.33
C GLU A 110 4.39 12.89 -5.59
N THR A 111 4.40 11.98 -4.63
CA THR A 111 5.07 10.68 -4.78
C THR A 111 4.23 9.58 -4.20
N VAL A 112 4.10 8.48 -4.94
CA VAL A 112 3.57 7.21 -4.44
C VAL A 112 4.71 6.20 -4.48
N VAL A 113 5.20 5.76 -3.33
CA VAL A 113 6.19 4.69 -3.22
C VAL A 113 5.45 3.36 -3.16
N LEU A 114 5.63 2.53 -4.17
CA LEU A 114 5.13 1.15 -4.17
C LEU A 114 6.20 0.28 -3.54
N THR A 115 5.93 -0.26 -2.36
CA THR A 115 6.86 -1.15 -1.64
C THR A 115 7.11 -2.41 -2.45
N HIS A 116 6.04 -2.96 -3.03
CA HIS A 116 6.03 -4.04 -4.00
C HIS A 116 4.74 -4.00 -4.82
N LEU A 117 4.58 -4.91 -5.78
CA LEU A 117 3.49 -4.91 -6.78
C LEU A 117 2.45 -6.02 -6.53
N HIS A 118 2.20 -6.39 -5.27
CA HIS A 118 0.97 -7.12 -4.97
C HIS A 118 -0.26 -6.22 -5.14
N SER A 119 -1.39 -6.84 -5.49
CA SER A 119 -2.60 -6.11 -5.90
C SER A 119 -3.20 -5.22 -4.80
N ASP A 120 -2.91 -5.53 -3.54
CA ASP A 120 -3.33 -4.77 -2.36
C ASP A 120 -2.39 -3.63 -1.97
N HIS A 121 -1.33 -3.42 -2.75
CA HIS A 121 -0.40 -2.30 -2.58
C HIS A 121 -0.47 -1.30 -3.75
N ILE A 122 -1.00 -1.71 -4.92
CA ILE A 122 -1.10 -0.86 -6.11
C ILE A 122 -2.56 -0.59 -6.51
N GLY A 123 -3.54 -1.12 -5.79
CA GLY A 123 -4.93 -1.19 -6.23
C GLY A 123 -5.61 0.14 -6.53
N TRP A 124 -5.24 1.23 -5.85
CA TRP A 124 -5.72 2.58 -6.18
C TRP A 124 -4.81 3.33 -7.16
N ALA A 125 -3.69 2.77 -7.63
CA ALA A 125 -2.75 3.52 -8.45
C ALA A 125 -3.37 3.99 -9.77
N VAL A 126 -4.21 3.14 -10.37
CA VAL A 126 -4.95 3.45 -11.60
C VAL A 126 -6.41 3.07 -11.38
N THR A 127 -7.32 3.97 -11.73
CA THR A 127 -8.77 3.77 -11.53
C THR A 127 -9.58 4.15 -12.76
N GLY A 128 -10.81 3.66 -12.79
CA GLY A 128 -11.79 3.95 -13.84
C GLY A 128 -11.52 3.18 -15.13
N THR A 129 -12.53 3.15 -15.99
CA THR A 129 -12.50 2.41 -17.26
C THR A 129 -11.47 2.95 -18.26
N ALA A 130 -11.18 4.25 -18.20
CA ALA A 130 -10.15 4.87 -19.01
C ALA A 130 -8.72 4.56 -18.51
N GLY A 131 -8.58 3.91 -17.35
CA GLY A 131 -7.29 3.56 -16.75
C GLY A 131 -6.44 4.79 -16.49
N ARG A 132 -6.89 5.71 -15.63
CA ARG A 132 -6.12 6.92 -15.31
C ARG A 132 -5.46 6.81 -13.94
N PRO A 133 -4.26 7.38 -13.77
CA PRO A 133 -3.63 7.47 -12.45
C PRO A 133 -4.56 8.21 -11.48
N TYR A 134 -4.78 7.63 -10.31
CA TYR A 134 -5.68 8.21 -9.29
C TYR A 134 -5.07 9.44 -8.62
N PHE A 135 -3.75 9.45 -8.46
CA PHE A 135 -2.99 10.59 -7.95
C PHE A 135 -2.41 11.35 -9.16
N PRO A 136 -3.10 12.39 -9.67
CA PRO A 136 -2.83 12.94 -11.00
C PRO A 136 -1.47 13.63 -11.13
N ASN A 137 -0.90 14.07 -10.01
CA ASN A 137 0.38 14.78 -9.97
C ASN A 137 1.54 13.90 -9.47
N ALA A 138 1.27 12.66 -9.09
CA ALA A 138 2.26 11.82 -8.41
C ALA A 138 3.27 11.19 -9.37
N SER A 139 4.52 11.08 -8.92
CA SER A 139 5.47 10.11 -9.45
C SER A 139 5.34 8.79 -8.67
N TYR A 140 5.02 7.71 -9.37
CA TYR A 140 4.91 6.36 -8.83
C TYR A 140 6.28 5.69 -8.88
N LEU A 141 6.89 5.57 -7.71
CA LEU A 141 8.22 5.02 -7.53
C LEU A 141 8.14 3.50 -7.30
N VAL A 142 8.94 2.73 -8.04
CA VAL A 142 9.05 1.27 -7.86
C VAL A 142 10.47 0.80 -8.12
N GLN A 143 10.92 -0.22 -7.39
CA GLN A 143 12.21 -0.88 -7.64
C GLN A 143 12.18 -1.62 -8.98
N ARG A 144 13.28 -1.57 -9.74
CA ARG A 144 13.39 -2.27 -11.02
C ARG A 144 13.15 -3.77 -10.87
N THR A 145 13.73 -4.39 -9.84
CA THR A 145 13.55 -5.83 -9.57
C THR A 145 12.08 -6.21 -9.45
N GLU A 146 11.28 -5.37 -8.80
CA GLU A 146 9.85 -5.62 -8.66
C GLU A 146 9.12 -5.46 -9.99
N LEU A 147 9.47 -4.42 -10.76
CA LEU A 147 8.89 -4.19 -12.08
C LEU A 147 9.19 -5.34 -13.05
N ASP A 148 10.39 -5.90 -13.00
CA ASP A 148 10.81 -7.02 -13.84
C ASP A 148 10.06 -8.31 -13.46
N ALA A 149 9.69 -8.48 -12.19
CA ALA A 149 8.92 -9.62 -11.69
C ALA A 149 7.40 -9.50 -11.90
N ALA A 150 6.89 -8.28 -12.10
CA ALA A 150 5.47 -7.94 -12.09
C ALA A 150 4.57 -8.86 -12.93
N GLY A 151 4.98 -9.18 -14.16
CA GLY A 151 4.17 -10.00 -15.08
C GLY A 151 4.08 -11.48 -14.67
N THR A 152 5.06 -11.96 -13.91
CA THR A 152 5.07 -13.34 -13.38
C THR A 152 4.16 -13.44 -12.16
N LEU A 153 4.13 -12.40 -11.32
CA LEU A 153 3.37 -12.38 -10.07
C LEU A 153 1.88 -12.10 -10.29
N ASN A 154 1.55 -11.20 -11.24
CA ASN A 154 0.16 -10.88 -11.56
C ASN A 154 0.02 -10.56 -13.06
N PRO A 155 -0.46 -11.50 -13.90
CA PRO A 155 -0.53 -11.31 -15.34
C PRO A 155 -1.36 -10.10 -15.81
N GLY A 156 -2.36 -9.68 -15.02
CA GLY A 156 -3.22 -8.53 -15.34
C GLY A 156 -2.60 -7.18 -14.97
N LEU A 157 -1.65 -7.17 -14.02
CA LEU A 157 -1.07 -5.96 -13.46
C LEU A 157 -0.25 -5.13 -14.47
N PRO A 158 0.60 -5.72 -15.34
CA PRO A 158 1.32 -4.95 -16.34
C PRO A 158 0.42 -4.13 -17.27
N ALA A 159 -0.68 -4.73 -17.75
CA ALA A 159 -1.59 -4.07 -18.68
C ALA A 159 -2.52 -3.08 -17.97
N GLY A 160 -3.05 -3.46 -16.80
CA GLY A 160 -4.07 -2.67 -16.10
C GLY A 160 -3.53 -1.52 -15.25
N LEU A 161 -2.33 -1.68 -14.66
CA LEU A 161 -1.82 -0.73 -13.66
C LEU A 161 -0.47 -0.12 -14.09
N ILE A 162 0.48 -0.91 -14.60
CA ILE A 162 1.81 -0.36 -14.97
C ILE A 162 1.75 0.44 -16.28
N ALA A 163 1.16 -0.12 -17.33
CA ALA A 163 1.14 0.51 -18.64
C ALA A 163 0.47 1.90 -18.61
N PRO A 164 -0.65 2.12 -17.89
CA PRO A 164 -1.22 3.45 -17.78
C PRO A 164 -0.35 4.45 -17.01
N LEU A 165 0.29 4.03 -15.91
CA LEU A 165 1.24 4.89 -15.19
C LEU A 165 2.42 5.30 -16.10
N ARG A 166 2.93 4.36 -16.92
CA ARG A 166 3.98 4.64 -17.89
C ARG A 166 3.50 5.58 -19.00
N ALA A 167 2.29 5.36 -19.54
CA ALA A 167 1.70 6.18 -20.59
C ALA A 167 1.43 7.62 -20.13
N ALA A 168 1.09 7.80 -18.85
CA ALA A 168 0.94 9.11 -18.22
C ALA A 168 2.28 9.80 -17.90
N GLY A 169 3.42 9.12 -18.09
CA GLY A 169 4.73 9.63 -17.68
C GLY A 169 4.93 9.67 -16.16
N GLN A 170 4.08 8.98 -15.40
CA GLN A 170 4.07 9.01 -13.94
C GLN A 170 4.83 7.84 -13.31
N LEU A 171 5.26 6.82 -14.06
CA LEU A 171 6.07 5.72 -13.54
C LEU A 171 7.56 6.10 -13.47
N ARG A 172 8.14 6.05 -12.27
CA ARG A 172 9.58 6.25 -12.03
C ARG A 172 10.20 4.98 -11.46
N VAL A 173 11.10 4.37 -12.23
CA VAL A 173 11.83 3.17 -11.83
C VAL A 173 13.14 3.56 -11.16
N VAL A 174 13.46 2.91 -10.04
CA VAL A 174 14.71 3.12 -9.30
C VAL A 174 15.42 1.80 -9.03
N ASP A 175 16.72 1.90 -8.73
CA ASP A 175 17.58 0.76 -8.43
C ASP A 175 18.28 1.02 -7.09
N GLY A 176 17.93 0.23 -6.08
CA GLY A 176 18.57 0.29 -4.77
C GLY A 176 18.10 1.46 -3.89
N GLU A 177 18.98 1.88 -2.96
CA GLU A 177 18.69 2.97 -2.03
C GLU A 177 18.45 4.29 -2.78
N THR A 178 17.37 4.98 -2.45
CA THR A 178 16.98 6.23 -3.10
C THR A 178 16.57 7.27 -2.06
N ALA A 179 17.23 8.42 -2.05
CA ALA A 179 16.79 9.56 -1.24
C ALA A 179 15.53 10.19 -1.85
N LEU A 180 14.45 10.33 -1.06
CA LEU A 180 13.23 11.04 -1.45
C LEU A 180 13.29 12.49 -0.99
N THR A 181 13.75 12.69 0.24
CA THR A 181 14.05 13.99 0.83
C THR A 181 15.33 13.85 1.68
N PRO A 182 15.91 14.94 2.22
CA PRO A 182 17.00 14.82 3.19
C PRO A 182 16.64 14.00 4.44
N ALA A 183 15.34 13.86 4.75
CA ALA A 183 14.85 13.17 5.94
C ALA A 183 14.26 11.78 5.67
N VAL A 184 13.98 11.44 4.40
CA VAL A 184 13.29 10.19 4.00
C VAL A 184 14.06 9.53 2.86
N ARG A 185 14.35 8.24 3.03
CA ARG A 185 14.97 7.41 2.01
C ARG A 185 14.23 6.10 1.86
N LEU A 186 14.29 5.54 0.66
CA LEU A 186 13.84 4.20 0.34
C LEU A 186 15.02 3.24 0.47
N LEU A 187 14.81 2.14 1.20
CA LEU A 187 15.76 1.03 1.33
C LEU A 187 15.18 -0.21 0.63
N PRO A 188 15.89 -0.85 -0.30
CA PRO A 188 15.46 -2.13 -0.86
C PRO A 188 15.59 -3.24 0.21
N THR A 189 14.64 -4.17 0.25
CA THR A 189 14.56 -5.27 1.23
C THR A 189 14.28 -6.59 0.55
#